data_AF-A0A9E0YM06-F1
#
_entry.id   AF-A0A9E0YM06-F1
#
_cell.length_a   1.000
_cell.length_b   1.000
_cell.length_c   1.000
_cell.angle_alpha   90.00
_cell.angle_beta   90.00
_cell.angle_gamma   90.00
#
_symmetry.space_group_name_H-M   'P 1'
#
loop_
_entity.id
_entity.type
_entity.pdbx_description
1 polymer ?
#
loop_
_entity_poly.entity_id
_entity_poly.type
_entity_poly.pdbx_seq_one_letter_code
_entity_poly.pdbx_strand_id
1 'polypeptide(L)' 'MQNGEEGFNYARYAGAVEEALNRLAAKNGAVDTRQIQLETSVPKDLIIEVLDRGMVDFPERIDEIVDSEEGKEWKR' A
#
# COMPACT_ATOMS: atom_id res chain seq x y z
N MET A 1 -17.49 21.40 22.39
CA MET A 1 -17.79 20.99 21.01
C MET A 1 -16.61 20.13 20.58
N GLN A 2 -16.80 18.80 20.53
CA GLN A 2 -15.73 17.90 20.09
C GLN A 2 -15.56 18.14 18.59
N ASN A 3 -14.39 18.62 18.19
CA ASN A 3 -14.05 18.81 16.79
C ASN A 3 -14.11 17.44 16.12
N GLY A 4 -15.12 17.24 15.29
CA GLY A 4 -15.23 16.10 14.38
C GLY A 4 -14.21 16.25 13.27
N GLU A 5 -12.93 16.08 13.60
CA GLU A 5 -11.99 15.58 12.62
C GLU A 5 -12.28 14.09 12.56
N GLU A 6 -13.14 13.68 11.62
CA GLU A 6 -13.19 12.29 11.15
C GLU A 6 -11.80 11.98 10.59
N GLY A 7 -10.86 11.67 11.49
CA GLY A 7 -9.46 11.45 11.17
C GLY A 7 -9.40 10.38 10.11
N PHE A 8 -8.92 10.78 8.92
CA PHE A 8 -8.80 9.91 7.78
C PHE A 8 -8.12 8.61 8.22
N ASN A 9 -8.86 7.49 8.21
CA ASN A 9 -8.39 6.27 8.86
C ASN A 9 -7.43 5.52 7.93
N TYR A 10 -6.18 5.99 7.90
CA TYR A 10 -5.07 5.38 7.15
C TYR A 10 -4.82 3.93 7.56
N ALA A 11 -5.11 3.53 8.79
CA ALA A 11 -4.94 2.16 9.24
C ALA A 11 -5.85 1.18 8.49
N ARG A 12 -7.06 1.60 8.09
CA ARG A 12 -7.94 0.77 7.25
C ARG A 12 -7.34 0.54 5.86
N TYR A 13 -6.72 1.55 5.28
CA TYR A 13 -6.08 1.43 3.97
C TYR A 13 -4.80 0.60 4.06
N ALA A 14 -3.99 0.79 5.10
CA ALA A 14 -2.80 -0.01 5.36
C ALA A 14 -3.17 -1.50 5.46
N GLY A 15 -4.18 -1.86 6.27
CA GLY A 15 -4.63 -3.25 6.37
C GLY A 15 -5.13 -3.83 5.05
N ALA A 16 -5.85 -3.04 4.23
CA ALA A 16 -6.26 -3.48 2.90
C ALA A 16 -5.06 -3.73 1.97
N VAL A 17 -4.04 -2.88 2.04
CA VAL A 17 -2.79 -3.04 1.28
C VAL A 17 -2.06 -4.30 1.75
N GLU A 18 -1.88 -4.51 3.05
CA GLU A 18 -1.24 -5.72 3.60
C GLU A 18 -1.97 -7.00 3.18
N GLU A 19 -3.30 -7.02 3.24
CA GLU A 19 -4.11 -8.14 2.78
C GLU A 19 -3.93 -8.40 1.28
N ALA A 20 -3.81 -7.35 0.46
CA ALA A 20 -3.53 -7.50 -0.97
C ALA A 20 -2.11 -8.00 -1.21
N LEU A 21 -1.11 -7.46 -0.50
CA LEU A 21 0.27 -7.94 -0.57
C LEU A 21 0.35 -9.42 -0.19
N ASN A 22 -0.55 -9.96 0.64
CA ASN A 22 -0.62 -11.39 0.96
C ASN A 22 -1.23 -12.26 -0.15
N ARG A 23 -1.98 -11.68 -1.09
CA ARG A 23 -2.62 -12.39 -2.22
C ARG A 23 -1.89 -12.22 -3.54
N LEU A 24 -1.25 -11.07 -3.73
CA LEU A 24 -0.57 -10.73 -4.98
C LEU A 24 0.66 -11.61 -5.21
N ALA A 25 0.88 -11.92 -6.48
CA ALA A 25 2.07 -12.60 -6.95
C ALA A 25 3.18 -11.57 -7.15
N ALA A 26 4.26 -11.72 -6.39
CA ALA A 26 5.47 -10.93 -6.58
C ALA A 26 6.25 -11.46 -7.78
N LYS A 27 6.76 -10.55 -8.63
CA LYS A 27 7.72 -10.89 -9.69
C LYS A 27 9.10 -10.50 -9.21
N ASN A 28 9.97 -11.49 -8.97
CA ASN A 28 11.31 -11.27 -8.40
C ASN A 28 11.30 -10.46 -7.09
N GLY A 29 10.32 -10.72 -6.22
CA GLY A 29 10.17 -9.96 -4.97
C GLY A 29 9.49 -8.60 -5.10
N ALA A 30 9.18 -8.13 -6.32
CA ALA A 30 8.54 -6.84 -6.55
C ALA A 30 7.03 -6.94 -6.79
N VAL A 31 6.26 -6.00 -6.24
CA VAL A 31 4.84 -5.77 -6.52
C VAL A 31 4.61 -4.34 -7.00
N ASP A 32 3.75 -4.16 -8.00
CA ASP A 32 3.46 -2.82 -8.52
C ASP A 32 2.23 -2.20 -7.83
N THR A 33 2.25 -0.91 -7.53
CA THR A 33 1.13 -0.19 -6.87
C THR A 33 -0.18 -0.31 -7.65
N ARG A 34 -0.14 -0.45 -8.98
CA ARG A 34 -1.32 -0.71 -9.81
C ARG A 34 -1.95 -2.06 -9.52
N GLN A 35 -1.16 -3.08 -9.20
CA GLN A 35 -1.69 -4.39 -8.81
C GLN A 35 -2.41 -4.31 -7.46
N ILE A 36 -1.83 -3.56 -6.52
CA ILE A 36 -2.44 -3.28 -5.20
C ILE A 36 -3.76 -2.52 -5.38
N GLN A 37 -3.77 -1.49 -6.25
CA GLN A 37 -4.98 -0.73 -6.56
C GLN A 37 -6.08 -1.62 -7.16
N LEU A 38 -5.73 -2.52 -8.09
CA LEU A 38 -6.70 -3.43 -8.71
C LEU A 38 -7.27 -4.44 -7.70
N GLU A 39 -6.45 -4.96 -6.80
CA GLU A 39 -6.86 -5.93 -5.78
C GLU A 39 -7.72 -5.29 -4.68
N THR A 40 -7.39 -4.08 -4.25
CA THR A 40 -8.02 -3.43 -3.08
C THR A 40 -9.11 -2.43 -3.44
N SER A 41 -9.12 -1.93 -4.68
CA SER A 41 -9.89 -0.73 -5.08
C SER A 41 -9.54 0.54 -4.29
N VAL A 42 -8.41 0.55 -3.57
CA VAL A 42 -7.94 1.73 -2.84
C VAL A 42 -7.34 2.72 -3.85
N PRO A 43 -7.68 4.02 -3.77
CA PRO A 43 -7.06 5.06 -4.59
C PRO A 43 -5.53 5.06 -4.47
N LYS A 44 -4.85 5.27 -5.60
CA LYS A 44 -3.38 5.27 -5.68
C LYS A 44 -2.75 6.24 -4.68
N ASP A 45 -3.28 7.45 -4.57
CA ASP A 45 -2.76 8.47 -3.65
C ASP A 45 -2.77 7.98 -2.19
N LEU A 46 -3.77 7.18 -1.82
CA LEU A 46 -3.87 6.62 -0.47
C LEU A 46 -2.93 5.43 -0.26
N ILE A 47 -2.70 4.62 -1.29
CA ILE A 47 -1.69 3.55 -1.25
C ILE A 47 -0.31 4.17 -1.02
N ILE A 48 0.04 5.20 -1.80
CA ILE A 48 1.30 5.93 -1.66
C ILE A 48 1.42 6.51 -0.24
N GLU A 49 0.38 7.17 0.25
CA GLU A 49 0.39 7.80 1.57
C GLU A 49 0.58 6.79 2.71
N VAL A 50 0.00 5.58 2.65
CA VAL A 50 0.25 4.55 3.69
C VAL A 50 1.64 3.92 3.59
N LEU A 51 2.19 3.81 2.37
CA LEU A 51 3.55 3.32 2.14
C LEU A 51 4.61 4.33 2.59
N ASP A 52 4.44 5.61 2.25
CA ASP A 52 5.34 6.70 2.65
C ASP A 52 5.38 6.88 4.18
N ARG A 53 4.27 6.57 4.86
CA ARG A 53 4.19 6.58 6.33
C ARG A 53 4.76 5.33 7.00
N GLY A 54 5.20 4.33 6.22
CA GLY A 54 5.68 3.05 6.75
C GLY A 54 4.63 2.30 7.56
N MET A 55 3.34 2.43 7.19
CA MET A 55 2.23 1.82 7.92
C MET A 55 1.89 0.40 7.45
N VAL A 56 2.60 -0.09 6.44
CA VAL A 56 2.32 -1.36 5.75
C VAL A 56 3.46 -2.32 6.03
N ASP A 57 3.15 -3.48 6.62
CA ASP A 57 4.10 -4.57 6.76
C ASP A 57 4.24 -5.39 5.48
N PHE A 58 5.47 -5.61 5.03
CA PHE A 58 5.78 -6.33 3.81
C PHE A 58 5.88 -7.84 4.11
N PRO A 59 5.10 -8.72 3.45
CA PRO A 59 5.25 -10.16 3.59
C PRO A 59 6.64 -10.63 3.14
N GLU A 60 7.18 -11.70 3.74
CA GLU A 60 8.57 -12.18 3.52
C GLU A 60 9.00 -12.38 2.06
N ARG A 61 8.04 -12.60 1.16
CA ARG A 61 8.28 -12.81 -0.27
C ARG A 61 8.30 -11.53 -1.13
N ILE A 62 8.02 -10.37 -0.53
CA ILE A 62 7.94 -9.07 -1.21
C ILE A 62 9.06 -8.18 -0.67
N ASP A 63 10.10 -8.02 -1.46
CA ASP A 63 11.27 -7.20 -1.14
C ASP A 63 11.02 -5.71 -1.42
N GLU A 64 10.19 -5.41 -2.44
CA GLU A 64 9.90 -4.04 -2.85
C GLU A 64 8.48 -3.87 -3.42
N ILE A 65 7.95 -2.66 -3.26
CA ILE A 65 6.78 -2.16 -3.95
C ILE A 65 7.24 -1.03 -4.87
N VAL A 66 6.80 -1.05 -6.13
CA VAL A 66 7.19 -0.06 -7.14
C VAL A 66 5.97 0.64 -7.71
N ASP A 67 6.13 1.92 -8.03
CA ASP A 67 5.20 2.69 -8.83
C ASP A 67 5.82 2.89 -10.22
N SER A 68 5.46 2.04 -11.18
CA SER A 68 6.00 2.14 -12.54
C SER A 68 5.58 3.41 -13.28
N GLU A 69 4.56 4.13 -12.81
CA GLU A 69 4.09 5.36 -13.45
C GLU A 69 4.85 6.60 -12.94
N GLU A 70 5.15 6.65 -11.64
CA GLU A 70 5.86 7.79 -11.02
C GLU A 70 7.35 7.52 -10.72
N GLY A 71 7.82 6.28 -10.88
CA GLY A 71 9.21 5.88 -10.60
C GLY A 71 9.56 5.86 -9.11
N LYS A 72 8.57 5.64 -8.23
CA LYS A 72 8.78 5.52 -6.77
C LYS A 72 9.01 4.06 -6.38
N GLU A 73 9.80 3.84 -5.33
CA GLU A 73 10.09 2.53 -4.78
C GLU A 73 10.02 2.56 -3.24
N TRP A 74 9.41 1.54 -2.66
CA TRP A 74 9.39 1.28 -1.21
C TRP A 74 9.96 -0.09 -0.96
N LYS A 75 10.93 -0.19 -0.06
CA LYS A 75 11.61 -1.44 0.31
C LYS A 75 11.14 -1.88 1.69
N ARG A 76 11.15 -3.19 1.91
CA ARG A 76 10.94 -3.75 3.25
C ARG A 76 11.94 -3.18 4.26
#